data_AF-A0A7S0FNT7-F1
#
_entry.id   AF-A0A7S0FNT7-F1
#
_cell.length_a   1.000
_cell.length_b   1.000
_cell.length_c   1.000
_cell.angle_alpha   90.00
_cell.angle_beta   90.00
_cell.angle_gamma   90.00
#
_symmetry.space_group_name_H-M   'P 1'
#
loop_
_entity.id
_entity.type
_entity.pdbx_description
1 polymer ?
#
loop_
_entity_poly.entity_id
_entity_poly.type
_entity_poly.pdbx_seq_one_letter_code
_entity_poly.pdbx_strand_id
1 'polypeptide(L)'
;DSVWLPGPAGSQRARRSRFEYGVAVSMRATGQFYSFDLLECVTAFASSVVMLQIPRYITQFIALYCLGLISEIYRNAKRAKLNIFEHFHGAVARMMVAEIGFRGLLGGRWSGKVAELPGLSEATLYRHMREIFHPHMSTGILQQDELRRMVRATFNKMDLSKSGRITCDDFVHSCTANDTINVAHMARFFDDDQEVGIVQAYLDDTTGIRKELSKTIHREVTLDSRNLEAAAHAETESDTPGSGSQTPDGERRQTVTGQLDISGLEAGEVEGLVAQGLQAVEERLAMLENLDLLARLDGLEKRVEAALAL
;
A
#
# COMPACT_ATOMS: atom_id res chain seq x y z
N ASP A 1 -26.96 -28.39 -90.41
CA ASP A 1 -27.34 -27.90 -91.75
C ASP A 1 -28.25 -28.85 -92.49
N SER A 2 -29.38 -28.34 -92.99
CA SER A 2 -30.24 -29.05 -93.93
C SER A 2 -30.36 -28.21 -95.20
N VAL A 3 -30.07 -28.81 -96.35
CA VAL A 3 -30.18 -28.15 -97.66
C VAL A 3 -31.37 -28.74 -98.38
N TRP A 4 -32.16 -27.87 -99.02
CA TRP A 4 -33.27 -28.27 -99.87
C TRP A 4 -32.76 -28.51 -101.28
N LEU A 5 -32.98 -29.71 -101.80
CA LEU A 5 -32.60 -30.08 -103.15
C LEU A 5 -33.87 -30.18 -104.00
N PRO A 6 -33.93 -29.55 -105.20
CA PRO A 6 -35.07 -29.68 -106.09
C PRO A 6 -35.09 -31.10 -106.70
N GLY A 7 -36.18 -31.82 -106.46
CA GLY A 7 -36.44 -33.13 -107.04
C GLY A 7 -37.70 -33.11 -107.94
N PRO A 8 -37.84 -34.03 -108.89
CA PRO A 8 -38.93 -34.03 -109.87
C PRO A 8 -40.34 -34.23 -109.28
N ALA A 9 -40.48 -34.52 -107.98
CA ALA A 9 -41.76 -34.64 -107.27
C ALA A 9 -41.93 -33.63 -106.12
N GLY A 10 -41.11 -32.57 -106.06
CA GLY A 10 -41.12 -31.56 -105.00
C GLY A 10 -39.76 -31.40 -104.31
N SER A 11 -39.62 -30.37 -103.46
CA SER A 11 -38.38 -30.09 -102.74
C SER A 11 -38.11 -31.17 -101.69
N GLN A 12 -36.99 -31.87 -101.82
CA GLN A 12 -36.57 -32.89 -100.85
C GLN A 12 -35.54 -32.31 -99.88
N ARG A 13 -35.72 -32.55 -98.59
CA ARG A 13 -34.83 -32.05 -97.54
C ARG A 13 -33.73 -33.05 -97.25
N ALA A 14 -32.52 -32.77 -97.72
CA ALA A 14 -31.35 -33.56 -97.36
C ALA A 14 -30.77 -33.04 -96.04
N ARG A 15 -30.81 -33.89 -95.00
CA ARG A 15 -30.21 -33.58 -93.70
C ARG A 15 -28.85 -34.27 -93.60
N ARG A 16 -27.78 -33.49 -93.60
CA ARG A 16 -26.44 -34.02 -93.36
C ARG A 16 -26.23 -34.11 -91.85
N SER A 17 -26.28 -35.31 -91.31
CA SER A 17 -25.82 -35.58 -89.94
C SER A 17 -24.29 -35.70 -89.98
N ARG A 18 -23.58 -34.85 -89.23
CA ARG A 18 -22.14 -35.01 -88.99
C ARG A 18 -21.98 -35.42 -87.54
N PHE A 19 -21.34 -36.57 -87.31
CA PHE A 19 -20.85 -36.95 -86.00
C PHE A 19 -19.47 -36.33 -85.85
N GLU A 20 -19.40 -35.26 -85.06
CA GLU A 20 -18.14 -34.60 -84.74
C GLU A 20 -17.64 -35.13 -83.40
N TYR A 21 -16.44 -35.72 -83.40
CA TYR A 21 -15.74 -36.13 -82.18
C TYR A 21 -14.82 -34.99 -81.78
N GLY A 22 -15.14 -34.31 -80.68
CA GLY A 22 -14.36 -33.21 -80.16
C GLY A 22 -14.07 -33.39 -78.68
N VAL A 23 -12.94 -32.86 -78.23
CA VAL A 23 -12.60 -32.76 -76.81
C VAL A 23 -13.08 -31.39 -76.31
N ALA A 24 -14.11 -31.39 -75.45
CA ALA A 24 -14.58 -30.18 -74.81
C ALA A 24 -13.70 -29.88 -73.59
N VAL A 25 -12.77 -28.94 -73.75
CA VAL A 25 -11.95 -28.45 -72.63
C VAL A 25 -12.75 -27.38 -71.89
N SER A 26 -13.27 -27.72 -70.70
CA SER A 26 -13.89 -26.75 -69.79
C SER A 26 -12.86 -26.31 -68.75
N MET A 27 -12.30 -25.11 -68.93
CA MET A 27 -11.47 -24.47 -67.91
C MET A 27 -12.37 -23.74 -66.91
N ARG A 28 -12.34 -24.18 -65.65
CA ARG A 28 -12.89 -23.43 -64.51
C ARG A 28 -11.74 -22.80 -63.73
N ALA A 29 -11.52 -21.52 -63.94
CA ALA A 29 -10.63 -20.74 -63.10
C ALA A 29 -11.37 -20.44 -61.78
N THR A 30 -11.03 -21.14 -60.71
CA THR A 30 -11.48 -20.80 -59.36
C THR A 30 -10.43 -19.89 -58.73
N GLY A 31 -10.82 -18.67 -58.39
CA GLY A 31 -10.01 -17.74 -57.61
C GLY A 31 -10.86 -17.15 -56.49
N GLN A 32 -10.26 -16.95 -55.32
CA GLN A 32 -10.85 -16.14 -54.26
C GLN A 32 -10.14 -14.78 -54.27
N PHE A 33 -10.93 -13.71 -54.34
CA PHE A 33 -10.41 -12.36 -54.18
C PHE A 33 -10.51 -11.99 -52.71
N TYR A 34 -9.38 -11.60 -52.12
CA TYR A 34 -9.35 -11.03 -50.77
C TYR A 34 -9.35 -9.51 -50.90
N SER A 35 -10.40 -8.86 -50.40
CA SER A 35 -10.43 -7.41 -50.18
C SER A 35 -10.11 -7.12 -48.72
N PHE A 36 -9.39 -6.03 -48.46
CA PHE A 36 -9.14 -5.59 -47.10
C PHE A 36 -10.44 -5.01 -46.51
N ASP A 37 -11.05 -5.73 -45.57
CA ASP A 37 -12.18 -5.22 -44.78
C ASP A 37 -11.68 -4.69 -43.44
N LEU A 38 -11.72 -3.36 -43.29
CA LEU A 38 -11.30 -2.70 -42.06
C LEU A 38 -12.17 -3.12 -40.86
N LEU A 39 -13.46 -3.44 -41.09
CA LEU A 39 -14.36 -3.88 -40.05
C LEU A 39 -13.96 -5.27 -39.52
N GLU A 40 -13.59 -6.18 -40.43
CA GLU A 40 -13.07 -7.51 -40.07
C GLU A 40 -11.74 -7.40 -39.31
N CYS A 41 -10.88 -6.45 -39.67
CA CYS A 41 -9.64 -6.16 -38.94
C CYS A 41 -9.91 -5.66 -37.50
N VAL A 42 -10.83 -4.70 -37.33
CA VAL A 42 -11.18 -4.15 -36.00
C VAL A 42 -11.83 -5.22 -35.12
N THR A 43 -12.72 -6.05 -35.68
CA THR A 43 -13.36 -7.14 -34.94
C THR A 43 -12.37 -8.25 -34.56
N ALA A 44 -11.43 -8.59 -35.45
CA ALA A 44 -10.34 -9.51 -35.14
C ALA A 44 -9.41 -8.95 -34.05
N PHE A 45 -9.11 -7.66 -34.09
CA PHE A 45 -8.33 -6.98 -33.05
C PHE A 45 -9.04 -6.98 -31.70
N ALA A 46 -10.31 -6.59 -31.65
CA ALA A 46 -11.11 -6.62 -30.43
C ALA A 46 -11.19 -8.04 -29.83
N SER A 47 -11.41 -9.04 -30.69
CA SER A 47 -11.42 -10.47 -30.29
C SER A 47 -10.07 -10.91 -29.73
N SER A 48 -8.96 -10.44 -30.30
CA SER A 48 -7.61 -10.72 -29.80
C SER A 48 -7.37 -10.08 -28.43
N VAL A 49 -7.83 -8.84 -28.22
CA VAL A 49 -7.75 -8.17 -26.91
C VAL A 49 -8.55 -8.92 -25.85
N VAL A 50 -9.75 -9.41 -26.18
CA VAL A 50 -10.58 -10.21 -25.26
C VAL A 50 -9.89 -11.54 -24.93
N MET A 51 -9.33 -12.23 -25.93
CA MET A 51 -8.60 -13.49 -25.71
C MET A 51 -7.36 -13.31 -24.83
N LEU A 52 -6.69 -12.15 -24.90
CA LEU A 52 -5.58 -11.80 -24.01
C LEU A 52 -6.01 -11.55 -22.55
N GLN A 53 -7.29 -11.25 -22.30
CA GLN A 53 -7.79 -11.07 -20.93
C GLN A 53 -8.04 -12.40 -20.21
N ILE A 54 -8.34 -13.48 -20.93
CA ILE A 54 -8.62 -14.80 -20.32
C ILE A 54 -7.44 -15.30 -19.47
N PRO A 55 -6.18 -15.29 -19.95
CA PRO A 55 -5.02 -15.64 -19.12
C PRO A 55 -4.92 -14.82 -17.84
N ARG A 56 -5.26 -13.53 -17.87
CA ARG A 56 -5.25 -12.66 -16.69
C ARG A 56 -6.28 -13.08 -15.65
N TYR A 57 -7.48 -13.48 -16.07
CA TYR A 57 -8.50 -13.99 -15.15
C TYR A 57 -8.11 -15.35 -14.57
N ILE A 58 -7.52 -16.23 -15.38
CA ILE A 58 -7.04 -17.55 -14.93
C ILE A 58 -5.92 -17.38 -13.91
N THR A 59 -4.93 -16.51 -14.14
CA THR A 59 -3.83 -16.29 -13.18
C THR A 59 -4.35 -15.64 -11.89
N GLN A 60 -5.28 -14.69 -11.97
CA GLN A 60 -5.93 -14.15 -10.78
C GLN A 60 -6.70 -15.22 -10.01
N PHE A 61 -7.44 -16.10 -10.70
CA PHE A 61 -8.18 -17.18 -10.08
C PHE A 61 -7.24 -18.18 -9.37
N ILE A 62 -6.17 -18.61 -10.04
CA ILE A 62 -5.16 -19.49 -9.45
C ILE A 62 -4.52 -18.82 -8.22
N ALA A 63 -4.14 -17.55 -8.33
CA ALA A 63 -3.53 -16.81 -7.22
C ALA A 63 -4.48 -16.65 -6.01
N LEU A 64 -5.77 -16.39 -6.27
CA LEU A 64 -6.79 -16.12 -5.25
C LEU A 64 -7.40 -17.38 -4.61
N TYR A 65 -7.36 -18.54 -5.28
CA TYR A 65 -8.06 -19.75 -4.80
C TYR A 65 -7.20 -21.01 -4.71
N CYS A 66 -6.09 -21.12 -5.45
CA CYS A 66 -5.34 -22.37 -5.56
C CYS A 66 -4.02 -22.41 -4.75
N LEU A 67 -3.61 -21.31 -4.11
CA LEU A 67 -2.33 -21.20 -3.40
C LEU A 67 -2.37 -21.46 -1.88
N GLY A 68 -3.50 -21.91 -1.33
CA GLY A 68 -3.63 -22.19 0.11
C GLY A 68 -3.49 -20.92 0.97
N LEU A 69 -2.62 -20.94 2.00
CA LEU A 69 -2.37 -19.80 2.90
C LEU A 69 -1.99 -18.51 2.15
N ILE A 70 -1.22 -18.64 1.07
CA ILE A 70 -0.81 -17.49 0.23
C ILE A 70 -2.03 -16.84 -0.42
N SER A 71 -3.06 -17.62 -0.78
CA SER A 71 -4.28 -17.10 -1.38
C SER A 71 -5.09 -16.22 -0.41
N GLU A 72 -5.01 -16.50 0.89
CA GLU A 72 -5.62 -15.69 1.94
C GLU A 72 -4.90 -14.34 2.08
N ILE A 73 -3.56 -14.36 2.07
CA ILE A 73 -2.74 -13.13 2.04
C ILE A 73 -3.10 -12.29 0.80
N TYR A 74 -3.23 -12.91 -0.38
CA TYR A 74 -3.62 -12.20 -1.60
C TYR A 74 -5.04 -11.63 -1.54
N ARG A 75 -6.01 -12.33 -0.94
CA ARG A 75 -7.37 -11.82 -0.75
C ARG A 75 -7.38 -10.63 0.21
N ASN A 76 -6.62 -10.71 1.29
CA ASN A 76 -6.52 -9.63 2.27
C ASN A 76 -5.84 -8.40 1.66
N ALA A 77 -4.74 -8.59 0.92
CA ALA A 77 -4.07 -7.52 0.20
C ALA A 77 -4.97 -6.86 -0.86
N LYS A 78 -5.78 -7.64 -1.60
CA LYS A 78 -6.71 -7.11 -2.61
C LYS A 78 -7.90 -6.35 -2.00
N ARG A 79 -8.31 -6.69 -0.78
CA ARG A 79 -9.43 -6.05 -0.07
C ARG A 79 -9.01 -4.83 0.74
N ALA A 80 -7.71 -4.62 0.96
CA ALA A 80 -7.22 -3.42 1.62
C ALA A 80 -7.60 -2.19 0.78
N LYS A 81 -8.60 -1.43 1.25
CA LYS A 81 -8.87 -0.10 0.72
C LYS A 81 -7.62 0.73 0.99
N LEU A 82 -6.94 1.18 -0.06
CA LEU A 82 -5.74 2.00 0.07
C LEU A 82 -6.13 3.40 0.54
N ASN A 83 -6.36 3.54 1.84
CA ASN A 83 -6.45 4.84 2.48
C ASN A 83 -5.03 5.27 2.85
N ILE A 84 -4.44 6.13 2.01
CA ILE A 84 -3.05 6.58 2.17
C ILE A 84 -2.84 7.25 3.54
N PHE A 85 -3.84 7.99 4.03
CA PHE A 85 -3.76 8.67 5.32
C PHE A 85 -3.78 7.70 6.50
N GLU A 86 -4.60 6.65 6.43
CA GLU A 86 -4.65 5.62 7.46
C GLU A 86 -3.34 4.83 7.53
N HIS A 87 -2.79 4.47 6.37
CA HIS A 87 -1.47 3.84 6.29
C HIS A 87 -0.37 4.75 6.81
N PHE A 88 -0.46 6.06 6.57
CA PHE A 88 0.50 7.05 7.05
C PHE A 88 0.54 7.10 8.58
N HIS A 89 -0.61 7.28 9.24
CA HIS A 89 -0.66 7.34 10.71
C HIS A 89 -0.20 6.02 11.34
N GLY A 90 -0.63 4.89 10.76
CA GLY A 90 -0.17 3.57 11.18
C GLY A 90 1.35 3.40 11.07
N ALA A 91 1.96 3.89 9.99
CA ALA A 91 3.41 3.85 9.79
C ALA A 91 4.15 4.70 10.83
N VAL A 92 3.72 5.95 11.06
CA VAL A 92 4.33 6.82 12.10
C VAL A 92 4.24 6.17 13.48
N ALA A 93 3.06 5.67 13.86
CA ALA A 93 2.87 5.01 15.14
C ALA A 93 3.79 3.79 15.31
N ARG A 94 3.93 2.95 14.26
CA ARG A 94 4.87 1.82 14.28
C ARG A 94 6.32 2.26 14.38
N MET A 95 6.73 3.34 13.72
CA MET A 95 8.09 3.89 13.86
C MET A 95 8.36 4.34 15.29
N MET A 96 7.41 5.03 15.92
CA MET A 96 7.52 5.44 17.32
C MET A 96 7.61 4.24 18.26
N VAL A 97 6.74 3.23 18.08
CA VAL A 97 6.78 1.99 18.88
C VAL A 97 8.10 1.24 18.66
N ALA A 98 8.62 1.21 17.44
CA ALA A 98 9.91 0.60 17.13
C ALA A 98 11.07 1.35 17.80
N GLU A 99 11.07 2.68 17.82
CA GLU A 99 12.08 3.48 18.54
C GLU A 99 12.04 3.19 20.05
N ILE A 100 10.85 3.23 20.65
CA ILE A 100 10.63 2.95 22.07
C ILE A 100 11.09 1.53 22.40
N GLY A 101 10.71 0.56 21.56
CA GLY A 101 11.14 -0.83 21.68
C GLY A 101 12.65 -0.99 21.59
N PHE A 102 13.31 -0.30 20.65
CA PHE A 102 14.76 -0.29 20.53
C PHE A 102 15.46 0.22 21.79
N ARG A 103 15.00 1.35 22.34
CA ARG A 103 15.50 1.89 23.62
C ARG A 103 15.28 0.92 24.78
N GLY A 104 14.14 0.23 24.80
CA GLY A 104 13.85 -0.85 25.75
C GLY A 104 14.84 -2.00 25.65
N LEU A 105 15.14 -2.48 24.43
CA LEU A 105 16.10 -3.56 24.19
C LEU A 105 17.53 -3.22 24.62
N LEU A 106 17.90 -1.93 24.62
CA LEU A 106 19.18 -1.41 25.11
C LEU A 106 19.25 -1.22 26.64
N GLY A 107 18.24 -1.67 27.38
CA GLY A 107 18.19 -1.58 28.83
C GLY A 107 17.53 -0.29 29.35
N GLY A 108 16.61 0.30 28.59
CA GLY A 108 15.76 1.39 29.07
C GLY A 108 16.46 2.75 29.13
N ARG A 109 17.38 3.04 28.21
CA ARG A 109 18.00 4.37 28.11
C ARG A 109 17.07 5.33 27.36
N TRP A 110 16.24 6.03 28.12
CA TRP A 110 15.23 6.96 27.59
C TRP A 110 15.77 8.36 27.31
N SER A 111 16.87 8.76 27.94
CA SER A 111 17.48 10.08 27.74
C SER A 111 18.54 10.08 26.62
N GLY A 112 18.69 11.23 25.96
CA GLY A 112 19.71 11.46 24.93
C GLY A 112 19.24 11.25 23.50
N LYS A 113 20.09 11.68 22.56
CA LYS A 113 19.84 11.58 21.12
C LYS A 113 19.97 10.12 20.68
N VAL A 114 19.05 9.68 19.81
CA VAL A 114 19.04 8.32 19.25
C VAL A 114 20.37 7.95 18.58
N ALA A 115 21.00 8.91 17.91
CA ALA A 115 22.28 8.72 17.22
C ALA A 115 23.47 8.40 18.15
N GLU A 116 23.36 8.71 19.44
CA GLU A 116 24.42 8.46 20.44
C GLU A 116 24.24 7.12 21.15
N LEU A 117 23.11 6.43 20.93
CA LEU A 117 22.83 5.15 21.57
C LEU A 117 23.77 4.05 21.02
N PRO A 118 24.28 3.15 21.88
CA PRO A 118 25.03 2.01 21.41
C PRO A 118 24.10 1.10 20.60
N GLY A 119 24.49 0.75 19.38
CA GLY A 119 23.74 -0.21 18.55
C GLY A 119 23.57 -1.58 19.23
N LEU A 120 22.50 -2.29 18.89
CA LEU A 120 22.16 -3.60 19.42
C LEU A 120 23.11 -4.67 18.86
N SER A 121 23.77 -5.43 19.72
CA SER A 121 24.67 -6.52 19.33
C SER A 121 23.93 -7.84 19.12
N GLU A 122 24.52 -8.76 18.33
CA GLU A 122 23.96 -10.11 18.08
C GLU A 122 23.74 -10.88 19.39
N ALA A 123 24.65 -10.75 20.35
CA ALA A 123 24.55 -11.39 21.66
C ALA A 123 23.36 -10.87 22.48
N THR A 124 23.11 -9.56 22.45
CA THR A 124 21.96 -8.95 23.14
C THR A 124 20.65 -9.38 22.47
N LEU A 125 20.60 -9.40 21.13
CA LEU A 125 19.45 -9.89 20.39
C LEU A 125 19.17 -11.38 20.70
N TYR A 126 20.22 -12.20 20.76
CA TYR A 126 20.11 -13.62 21.14
C TYR A 126 19.50 -13.79 22.53
N ARG A 127 19.91 -12.98 23.51
CA ARG A 127 19.36 -13.03 24.88
C ARG A 127 17.86 -12.74 24.87
N HIS A 128 17.43 -11.66 24.22
CA HIS A 128 16.01 -11.28 24.13
C HIS A 128 15.18 -12.33 23.37
N MET A 129 15.67 -12.82 22.23
CA MET A 129 14.96 -13.88 21.49
C MET A 129 14.88 -15.19 22.30
N ARG A 130 15.90 -15.52 23.09
CA ARG A 130 15.86 -16.69 23.98
C ARG A 130 14.78 -16.56 25.05
N GLU A 131 14.57 -15.38 25.59
CA GLU A 131 13.50 -15.11 26.56
C GLU A 131 12.12 -15.25 25.89
N ILE A 132 11.93 -14.65 24.72
CA ILE A 132 10.67 -14.72 23.94
C ILE A 132 10.33 -16.17 23.56
N PHE A 133 11.32 -16.95 23.10
CA PHE A 133 11.10 -18.33 22.65
C PHE A 133 11.28 -19.37 23.75
N HIS A 134 11.47 -18.97 25.02
CA HIS A 134 11.67 -19.90 26.12
C HIS A 134 10.58 -20.99 26.24
N PRO A 135 9.28 -20.69 26.07
CA PRO A 135 8.22 -21.71 26.11
C PRO A 135 8.31 -22.75 24.98
N HIS A 136 8.83 -22.34 23.81
CA HIS A 136 8.99 -23.22 22.65
C HIS A 136 10.25 -24.08 22.76
N MET A 137 11.26 -23.58 23.47
CA MET A 137 12.45 -24.35 23.82
C MET A 137 12.17 -25.39 24.91
N SER A 138 11.34 -25.06 25.90
CA SER A 138 10.99 -26.00 26.97
C SER A 138 10.13 -27.17 26.50
N THR A 139 9.30 -26.95 25.48
CA THR A 139 8.51 -28.01 24.81
C THR A 139 9.33 -28.85 23.84
N GLY A 140 10.59 -28.50 23.56
CA GLY A 140 11.45 -29.20 22.62
C GLY A 140 11.12 -28.96 21.14
N ILE A 141 10.18 -28.04 20.85
CA ILE A 141 9.83 -27.65 19.47
C ILE A 141 10.99 -26.89 18.82
N LEU A 142 11.70 -26.08 19.60
CA LEU A 142 12.82 -25.26 19.11
C LEU A 142 14.12 -25.60 19.86
N GLN A 143 15.15 -26.00 19.12
CA GLN A 143 16.47 -26.27 19.69
C GLN A 143 17.31 -24.98 19.83
N GLN A 144 18.28 -24.99 20.74
CA GLN A 144 19.15 -23.84 20.98
C GLN A 144 19.97 -23.44 19.74
N ASP A 145 20.45 -24.42 18.97
CA ASP A 145 21.20 -24.17 17.73
C ASP A 145 20.33 -23.64 16.59
N GLU A 146 19.04 -23.97 16.58
CA GLU A 146 18.05 -23.39 15.66
C GLU A 146 17.80 -21.92 16.00
N LEU A 147 17.60 -21.61 17.28
CA LEU A 147 17.45 -20.23 17.74
C LEU A 147 18.69 -19.39 17.40
N ARG A 148 19.90 -19.92 17.59
CA ARG A 148 21.14 -19.21 17.22
C ARG A 148 21.20 -18.93 15.72
N ARG A 149 20.79 -19.88 14.87
CA ARG A 149 20.70 -19.68 13.41
C ARG A 149 19.65 -18.63 13.05
N MET A 150 18.48 -18.63 13.71
CA MET A 150 17.44 -17.62 13.53
C MET A 150 17.93 -16.22 13.91
N VAL A 151 18.59 -16.08 15.06
CA VAL A 151 19.14 -14.81 15.53
C VAL A 151 20.16 -14.29 14.53
N ARG A 152 21.10 -15.12 14.07
CA ARG A 152 22.10 -14.71 13.08
C ARG A 152 21.47 -14.28 11.75
N ALA A 153 20.47 -15.04 11.26
CA ALA A 153 19.76 -14.69 10.04
C ALA A 153 19.00 -13.35 10.18
N THR A 154 18.33 -13.16 11.31
CA THR A 154 17.59 -11.93 11.64
C THR A 154 18.56 -10.75 11.77
N PHE A 155 19.65 -10.92 12.51
CA PHE A 155 20.68 -9.91 12.72
C PHE A 155 21.29 -9.45 11.39
N ASN A 156 21.68 -10.39 10.52
CA ASN A 156 22.23 -10.07 9.20
C ASN A 156 21.23 -9.36 8.28
N LYS A 157 19.93 -9.61 8.46
CA LYS A 157 18.87 -8.94 7.69
C LYS A 157 18.61 -7.52 8.22
N MET A 158 18.76 -7.30 9.52
CA MET A 158 18.52 -6.01 10.18
C MET A 158 19.75 -5.09 10.16
N ASP A 159 20.98 -5.61 10.18
CA ASP A 159 22.21 -4.81 10.09
C ASP A 159 22.47 -4.35 8.63
N LEU A 160 21.66 -3.40 8.16
CA LEU A 160 21.72 -2.90 6.78
C LEU A 160 23.05 -2.21 6.48
N SER A 161 23.60 -1.52 7.49
CA SER A 161 24.90 -0.84 7.42
C SER A 161 26.10 -1.81 7.48
N LYS A 162 25.89 -3.09 7.82
CA LYS A 162 26.94 -4.10 8.05
C LYS A 162 27.99 -3.66 9.07
N SER A 163 27.57 -2.90 10.07
CA SER A 163 28.45 -2.36 11.10
C SER A 163 28.80 -3.38 12.19
N GLY A 164 28.15 -4.55 12.18
CA GLY A 164 28.21 -5.53 13.26
C GLY A 164 27.32 -5.16 14.45
N ARG A 165 26.46 -4.15 14.30
CA ARG A 165 25.48 -3.68 15.28
C ARG A 165 24.23 -3.19 14.55
N ILE A 166 23.06 -3.41 15.12
CA ILE A 166 21.82 -2.85 14.59
C ILE A 166 21.63 -1.46 15.21
N THR A 167 21.70 -0.41 14.40
CA THR A 167 21.40 0.95 14.85
C THR A 167 19.88 1.14 15.04
N CYS A 168 19.45 2.25 15.66
CA CYS A 168 18.02 2.51 15.78
C CYS A 168 17.35 2.69 14.41
N ASP A 169 18.04 3.29 13.45
CA ASP A 169 17.55 3.49 12.08
C ASP A 169 17.38 2.13 11.38
N ASP A 170 18.40 1.27 11.46
CA ASP A 170 18.35 -0.11 10.98
C ASP A 170 17.16 -0.89 11.56
N PHE A 171 16.91 -0.72 12.88
CA PHE A 171 15.81 -1.38 13.58
C PHE A 171 14.45 -0.85 13.14
N VAL A 172 14.25 0.47 13.13
CA VAL A 172 12.99 1.11 12.69
C VAL A 172 12.70 0.78 11.23
N HIS A 173 13.71 0.83 10.36
CA HIS A 173 13.57 0.46 8.96
C HIS A 173 13.16 -1.01 8.83
N SER A 174 13.78 -1.91 9.58
CA SER A 174 13.43 -3.34 9.56
C SER A 174 12.01 -3.61 10.05
N CYS A 175 11.56 -2.91 11.10
CA CYS A 175 10.20 -3.01 11.63
C CYS A 175 9.13 -2.45 10.66
N THR A 176 9.51 -1.52 9.80
CA THR A 176 8.61 -0.88 8.82
C THR A 176 8.83 -1.35 7.37
N ALA A 177 9.72 -2.31 7.13
CA ALA A 177 10.06 -2.79 5.79
C ALA A 177 8.88 -3.41 5.01
N ASN A 178 7.85 -3.88 5.71
CA ASN A 178 6.64 -4.44 5.12
C ASN A 178 5.51 -3.39 4.94
N ASP A 179 5.75 -2.14 5.34
CA ASP A 179 4.77 -1.08 5.16
C ASP A 179 4.70 -0.64 3.71
N THR A 180 3.48 -0.33 3.26
CA THR A 180 3.22 0.18 1.90
C THR A 180 3.83 1.56 1.67
N ILE A 181 4.08 2.32 2.74
CA ILE A 181 4.61 3.68 2.69
C ILE A 181 5.97 3.72 3.39
N ASN A 182 7.00 4.08 2.64
CA ASN A 182 8.36 4.32 3.14
C ASN A 182 8.47 5.72 3.76
N VAL A 183 9.25 5.91 4.83
CA VAL A 183 9.60 7.22 5.42
C VAL A 183 10.01 8.24 4.36
N ALA A 184 10.79 7.84 3.36
CA ALA A 184 11.21 8.73 2.28
C ALA A 184 10.03 9.22 1.43
N HIS A 185 9.02 8.35 1.21
CA HIS A 185 7.79 8.74 0.53
C HIS A 185 6.92 9.62 1.42
N MET A 186 6.90 9.37 2.73
CA MET A 186 6.22 10.21 3.72
C MET A 186 6.82 11.62 3.71
N ALA A 187 8.14 11.74 3.81
CA ALA A 187 8.83 13.03 3.78
C ALA A 187 8.52 13.79 2.48
N ARG A 188 8.58 13.11 1.32
CA ARG A 188 8.19 13.71 0.02
C ARG A 188 6.72 14.10 -0.02
N PHE A 189 5.84 13.31 0.61
CA PHE A 189 4.41 13.61 0.68
C PHE A 189 4.11 14.88 1.51
N PHE A 190 4.98 15.29 2.42
CA PHE A 190 4.85 16.55 3.17
C PHE A 190 5.75 17.68 2.64
N ASP A 191 6.59 17.41 1.64
CA ASP A 191 7.44 18.42 1.02
C ASP A 191 6.59 19.33 0.11
N ASP A 192 6.25 20.52 0.62
CA ASP A 192 5.36 21.48 -0.05
C ASP A 192 5.98 22.08 -1.31
N ASP A 193 7.30 21.95 -1.49
CA ASP A 193 8.03 22.43 -2.66
C ASP A 193 8.01 21.42 -3.83
N GLN A 194 7.33 20.28 -3.69
CA GLN A 194 7.26 19.28 -4.75
C GLN A 194 6.37 19.76 -5.92
N GLU A 195 7.01 20.12 -7.04
CA GLU A 195 6.32 20.44 -8.29
C GLU A 195 5.56 19.21 -8.82
N VAL A 196 4.23 19.26 -8.80
CA VAL A 196 3.37 18.25 -9.43
C VAL A 196 3.15 18.57 -10.92
N GLY A 197 3.40 17.60 -11.79
CA GLY A 197 3.16 17.75 -13.22
C GLY A 197 1.67 17.93 -13.53
N ILE A 198 1.34 18.65 -14.61
CA ILE A 198 -0.04 19.01 -15.00
C ILE A 198 -0.95 17.77 -15.12
N VAL A 199 -0.43 16.67 -15.70
CA VAL A 199 -1.18 15.42 -15.88
C VAL A 199 -1.47 14.74 -14.55
N GLN A 200 -0.51 14.77 -13.62
CA GLN A 200 -0.72 14.22 -12.28
C GLN A 200 -1.73 15.07 -11.50
N ALA A 201 -1.65 16.40 -11.62
CA ALA A 201 -2.62 17.30 -11.00
C ALA A 201 -4.06 17.09 -11.50
N TYR A 202 -4.25 16.58 -12.73
CA TYR A 202 -5.57 16.27 -13.27
C TYR A 202 -6.09 14.89 -12.83
N LEU A 203 -5.20 13.91 -12.66
CA LEU A 203 -5.57 12.53 -12.30
C LEU A 203 -5.59 12.27 -10.79
N ASP A 204 -5.01 13.16 -10.00
CA ASP A 204 -4.80 12.97 -8.57
C ASP A 204 -5.57 14.01 -7.74
N ASP A 205 -6.75 13.61 -7.28
CA ASP A 205 -7.60 14.41 -6.39
C ASP A 205 -6.97 14.62 -5.00
N THR A 206 -5.90 13.91 -4.64
CA THR A 206 -5.25 14.08 -3.32
C THR A 206 -4.61 15.46 -3.14
N THR A 207 -4.32 16.17 -4.23
CA THR A 207 -3.76 17.53 -4.17
C THR A 207 -4.71 18.53 -3.49
N GLY A 208 -6.02 18.36 -3.64
CA GLY A 208 -7.04 19.18 -2.97
C GLY A 208 -7.02 18.94 -1.46
N ILE A 209 -7.07 17.66 -1.07
CA ILE A 209 -7.04 17.24 0.34
C ILE A 209 -5.75 17.69 1.02
N ARG A 210 -4.60 17.56 0.35
CA ARG A 210 -3.30 17.98 0.89
C ARG A 210 -3.25 19.49 1.18
N LYS A 211 -3.80 20.31 0.30
CA LYS A 211 -3.89 21.77 0.50
C LYS A 211 -4.80 22.12 1.68
N GLU A 212 -5.90 21.40 1.84
CA GLU A 212 -6.81 21.61 2.99
C GLU A 212 -6.15 21.19 4.30
N LEU A 213 -5.50 20.03 4.32
CA LEU A 213 -4.76 19.53 5.48
C LEU A 213 -3.63 20.48 5.89
N SER A 214 -2.82 20.93 4.93
CA SER A 214 -1.73 21.90 5.18
C SER A 214 -2.25 23.21 5.75
N LYS A 215 -3.38 23.74 5.25
CA LYS A 215 -4.03 24.93 5.82
C LYS A 215 -4.49 24.72 7.26
N THR A 216 -5.08 23.57 7.57
CA THR A 216 -5.53 23.23 8.92
C THR A 216 -4.35 23.10 9.88
N ILE A 217 -3.30 22.37 9.49
CA ILE A 217 -2.08 22.19 10.26
C ILE A 217 -1.40 23.55 10.52
N HIS A 218 -1.26 24.39 9.49
CA HIS A 218 -0.62 25.69 9.65
C HIS A 218 -1.39 26.61 10.60
N ARG A 219 -2.73 26.51 10.58
CA ARG A 219 -3.60 27.23 11.52
C ARG A 219 -3.43 26.75 12.96
N GLU A 220 -3.36 25.45 13.18
CA GLU A 220 -3.16 24.86 14.52
C GLU A 220 -1.77 25.19 15.08
N VAL A 221 -0.70 24.98 14.29
CA VAL A 221 0.68 25.27 14.72
C VAL A 221 0.87 26.74 15.10
N THR A 222 0.23 27.66 14.37
CA THR A 222 0.28 29.10 14.67
C THR A 222 -0.45 29.44 15.99
N LEU A 223 -1.52 28.72 16.33
CA LEU A 223 -2.25 28.91 17.58
C LEU A 223 -1.45 28.36 18.77
N ASP A 224 -0.86 27.17 18.63
CA ASP A 224 -0.07 26.54 19.69
C ASP A 224 1.20 27.33 20.01
N SER A 225 1.88 27.86 18.99
CA SER A 225 3.08 28.69 19.20
C SER A 225 2.74 29.97 19.97
N ARG A 226 1.59 30.60 19.70
CA ARG A 226 1.13 31.78 20.46
C ARG A 226 0.74 31.43 21.89
N ASN A 227 0.13 30.27 22.12
CA ASN A 227 -0.23 29.82 23.46
C ASN A 227 1.01 29.50 24.30
N LEU A 228 2.03 28.87 23.71
CA LEU A 228 3.32 28.62 24.36
C LEU A 228 4.07 29.92 24.71
N GLU A 229 4.08 30.89 23.80
CA GLU A 229 4.68 32.21 24.07
C GLU A 229 3.92 32.97 25.17
N ALA A 230 2.59 32.92 25.17
CA ALA A 230 1.77 33.54 26.21
C ALA A 230 1.98 32.88 27.59
N ALA A 231 2.12 31.55 27.65
CA ALA A 231 2.43 30.83 28.88
C ALA A 231 3.82 31.21 29.43
N ALA A 232 4.83 31.30 28.55
CA ALA A 232 6.18 31.71 28.95
C ALA A 232 6.25 33.16 29.49
N HIS A 233 5.45 34.07 28.94
CA HIS A 233 5.38 35.44 29.44
C HIS A 233 4.64 35.55 30.78
N ALA A 234 3.59 34.76 31.01
CA ALA A 234 2.86 34.75 32.28
C ALA A 234 3.71 34.26 33.47
N GLU A 235 4.67 33.36 33.25
CA GLU A 235 5.59 32.90 34.30
C GLU A 235 6.68 33.92 34.66
N THR A 236 6.95 34.90 33.79
CA THR A 236 8.01 35.90 34.02
C THR A 236 7.52 37.11 34.85
N GLU A 237 6.21 37.28 35.03
CA GLU A 237 5.62 38.42 35.76
C GLU A 237 5.29 38.13 37.25
N SER A 238 5.57 36.93 37.76
CA SER A 238 5.29 36.57 39.17
C SER A 238 6.45 36.78 40.15
N ASP A 239 7.56 37.40 39.74
CA ASP A 239 8.64 37.80 40.65
C ASP A 239 8.41 39.23 41.16
N THR A 240 7.53 39.33 42.16
CA THR A 240 7.43 40.54 42.97
C THR A 240 8.57 40.55 44.00
N PRO A 241 9.38 41.62 44.10
CA PRO A 241 10.50 41.67 45.04
C PRO A 241 9.99 41.93 46.47
N GLY A 242 9.78 40.84 47.22
CA GLY A 242 9.54 40.86 48.66
C GLY A 242 10.86 40.80 49.45
N SER A 243 11.35 41.97 49.85
CA SER A 243 12.49 42.16 50.77
C SER A 243 12.27 41.46 52.12
N GLY A 244 13.24 40.67 52.59
CA GLY A 244 13.15 40.06 53.93
C GLY A 244 14.22 39.04 54.31
N SER A 245 15.48 39.49 54.38
CA SER A 245 16.58 39.09 55.30
C SER A 245 16.75 37.64 55.84
N GLN A 246 18.03 37.21 55.78
CA GLN A 246 18.78 36.31 56.69
C GLN A 246 19.03 34.85 56.27
N THR A 247 20.29 34.64 55.87
CA THR A 247 21.17 33.46 56.01
C THR A 247 21.21 32.94 57.47
N PRO A 248 21.64 31.68 57.78
CA PRO A 248 22.79 31.02 57.15
C PRO A 248 22.75 29.49 56.95
N ASP A 249 23.68 29.07 56.09
CA ASP A 249 24.48 27.84 56.13
C ASP A 249 23.80 26.51 56.49
N GLY A 250 23.70 25.66 55.46
CA GLY A 250 23.44 24.24 55.60
C GLY A 250 23.68 23.52 54.29
N GLU A 251 24.91 23.03 54.11
CA GLU A 251 25.28 22.03 53.11
C GLU A 251 24.28 20.88 53.08
N ARG A 252 23.47 20.79 52.02
CA ARG A 252 22.91 19.51 51.59
C ARG A 252 22.65 19.53 50.09
N ARG A 253 23.67 19.08 49.36
CA ARG A 253 23.61 18.77 47.93
C ARG A 253 22.73 17.53 47.75
N GLN A 254 21.42 17.69 47.79
CA GLN A 254 20.48 16.70 47.28
C GLN A 254 20.42 16.85 45.76
N THR A 255 21.10 15.93 45.07
CA THR A 255 20.78 15.59 43.70
C THR A 255 19.34 15.09 43.66
N VAL A 256 18.41 15.95 43.25
CA VAL A 256 17.04 15.54 42.89
C VAL A 256 17.14 14.82 41.55
N THR A 257 17.53 13.55 41.61
CA THR A 257 17.14 12.59 40.58
C THR A 257 15.62 12.45 40.69
N GLY A 258 14.90 13.17 39.83
CA GLY A 258 13.49 12.95 39.58
C GLY A 258 13.32 11.55 38.97
N GLN A 259 13.39 10.54 39.84
CA GLN A 259 12.99 9.18 39.54
C GLN A 259 11.47 9.23 39.46
N LEU A 260 10.96 9.39 38.23
CA LEU A 260 9.55 9.10 37.93
C LEU A 260 9.31 7.66 38.38
N ASP A 261 8.65 7.52 39.51
CA ASP A 261 8.31 6.25 40.13
C ASP A 261 7.14 5.65 39.31
N ILE A 262 7.47 5.06 38.16
CA ILE A 262 6.54 4.33 37.28
C ILE A 262 6.26 2.92 37.86
N SER A 263 6.83 2.59 39.01
CA SER A 263 6.72 1.28 39.68
C SER A 263 5.31 0.95 40.16
N GLY A 264 4.36 1.90 40.09
CA GLY A 264 2.99 1.74 40.56
C GLY A 264 1.91 1.60 39.48
N LEU A 265 2.24 1.71 38.18
CA LEU A 265 1.27 1.38 37.13
C LEU A 265 1.27 -0.13 36.92
N GLU A 266 0.30 -0.82 37.51
CA GLU A 266 0.02 -2.21 37.20
C GLU A 266 -0.22 -2.33 35.68
N ALA A 267 0.45 -3.30 35.04
CA ALA A 267 0.37 -3.51 33.59
C ALA A 267 -1.07 -3.61 33.06
N GLY A 268 -2.02 -3.98 33.92
CA GLY A 268 -3.45 -4.04 33.59
C GLY A 268 -4.14 -2.69 33.35
N GLU A 269 -3.72 -1.59 34.01
CA GLU A 269 -4.34 -0.27 33.79
C GLU A 269 -3.91 0.34 32.45
N VAL A 270 -2.66 0.10 32.04
CA VAL A 270 -2.17 0.56 30.72
C VAL A 270 -2.82 -0.24 29.60
N GLU A 271 -2.99 -1.56 29.74
CA GLU A 271 -3.74 -2.36 28.77
C GLU A 271 -5.22 -1.94 28.69
N GLY A 272 -5.85 -1.59 29.82
CA GLY A 272 -7.24 -1.11 29.84
C GLY A 272 -7.43 0.22 29.10
N LEU A 273 -6.53 1.18 29.33
CA LEU A 273 -6.57 2.49 28.64
C LEU A 273 -6.27 2.36 27.14
N VAL A 274 -5.33 1.49 26.76
CA VAL A 274 -5.03 1.22 25.35
C VAL A 274 -6.19 0.50 24.67
N ALA A 275 -6.83 -0.47 25.33
CA ALA A 275 -8.00 -1.17 24.79
C ALA A 275 -9.22 -0.26 24.63
N GLN A 276 -9.50 0.62 25.61
CA GLN A 276 -10.56 1.62 25.48
C GLN A 276 -10.27 2.64 24.37
N GLY A 277 -9.02 3.08 24.24
CA GLY A 277 -8.58 3.95 23.15
C GLY A 277 -8.78 3.31 21.78
N LEU A 278 -8.42 2.04 21.63
CA LEU A 278 -8.61 1.29 20.39
C LEU A 278 -10.08 1.11 20.02
N GLN A 279 -10.95 0.76 20.98
CA GLN A 279 -12.39 0.63 20.72
C GLN A 279 -13.02 1.96 20.27
N ALA A 280 -12.66 3.08 20.90
CA ALA A 280 -13.17 4.39 20.52
C ALA A 280 -12.69 4.83 19.12
N VAL A 281 -11.48 4.44 18.73
CA VAL A 281 -10.95 4.69 17.38
C VAL A 281 -11.64 3.80 16.35
N GLU A 282 -11.91 2.54 16.68
CA GLU A 282 -12.60 1.57 15.81
C GLU A 282 -14.06 1.98 15.54
N GLU A 283 -14.79 2.45 16.57
CA GLU A 283 -16.14 3.01 16.40
C GLU A 283 -16.15 4.28 15.53
N ARG A 284 -15.16 5.16 15.68
CA ARG A 284 -15.03 6.37 14.84
C ARG A 284 -14.70 6.03 13.39
N LEU A 285 -13.85 5.03 13.15
CA LEU A 285 -13.54 4.52 11.82
C LEU A 285 -14.77 3.91 11.15
N ALA A 286 -15.55 3.08 11.87
CA ALA A 286 -16.79 2.50 11.37
C ALA A 286 -17.84 3.58 11.02
N MET A 287 -17.90 4.66 11.80
CA MET A 287 -18.79 5.79 11.53
C MET A 287 -18.38 6.57 10.28
N LEU A 288 -17.08 6.80 10.07
CA LEU A 288 -16.54 7.46 8.88
C LEU A 288 -16.72 6.62 7.61
N GLU A 289 -16.55 5.30 7.71
CA GLU A 289 -16.74 4.40 6.57
C GLU A 289 -18.20 4.35 6.11
N ASN A 290 -19.15 4.45 7.06
CA ASN A 290 -20.58 4.57 6.74
C ASN A 290 -20.94 5.92 6.09
N LEU A 291 -20.29 7.02 6.50
CA LEU A 291 -20.50 8.34 5.89
C LEU A 291 -19.96 8.40 4.45
N ASP A 292 -18.78 7.83 4.19
CA ASP A 292 -18.20 7.81 2.84
C ASP A 292 -18.98 6.89 1.89
N LEU A 293 -19.49 5.75 2.38
CA LEU A 293 -20.35 4.86 1.60
C LEU A 293 -21.66 5.53 1.17
N LEU A 294 -22.28 6.33 2.04
CA LEU A 294 -23.49 7.07 1.73
C LEU A 294 -23.25 8.16 0.68
N ALA A 295 -22.13 8.90 0.79
CA ALA A 295 -21.76 9.92 -0.19
C ALA A 295 -21.48 9.30 -1.58
N ARG A 296 -20.84 8.13 -1.61
CA ARG A 296 -20.56 7.40 -2.86
C ARG A 296 -21.82 6.79 -3.48
N LEU A 297 -22.79 6.36 -2.67
CA LEU A 297 -24.09 5.89 -3.15
C LEU A 297 -24.90 7.03 -3.77
N ASP A 298 -24.98 8.20 -3.13
CA ASP A 298 -25.66 9.38 -3.67
C ASP A 298 -25.02 9.85 -5.00
N GLY A 299 -23.68 9.79 -5.09
CA GLY A 299 -22.96 10.08 -6.33
C GLY A 299 -23.23 9.06 -7.45
N LEU A 300 -23.37 7.78 -7.12
CA LEU A 300 -23.71 6.73 -8.08
C LEU A 300 -25.15 6.85 -8.56
N GLU A 301 -26.09 7.16 -7.67
CA GLU A 301 -27.50 7.36 -7.98
C GLU A 301 -27.68 8.50 -8.99
N LYS A 302 -27.06 9.66 -8.74
CA LYS A 302 -27.07 10.80 -9.68
C LYS A 302 -26.48 10.47 -11.05
N ARG A 303 -25.45 9.63 -11.11
CA ARG A 303 -24.83 9.21 -12.39
C ARG A 303 -25.70 8.22 -13.15
N VAL A 304 -26.43 7.35 -12.44
CA VAL A 304 -27.40 6.42 -13.04
C VAL A 304 -28.62 7.19 -13.55
N GLU A 305 -29.14 8.16 -12.80
CA GLU A 305 -30.24 9.03 -13.24
C GLU A 305 -29.86 9.83 -14.50
N ALA A 306 -28.65 10.39 -14.54
CA ALA A 306 -28.16 11.11 -15.72
C ALA A 306 -28.00 10.21 -16.96
N ALA A 307 -27.65 8.93 -16.76
CA ALA A 307 -27.51 7.97 -17.85
C ALA A 307 -28.86 7.45 -18.37
N LEU A 308 -29.90 7.39 -17.52
CA LEU A 308 -31.25 7.00 -17.90
C LEU A 308 -32.04 8.14 -18.59
N ALA A 309 -31.61 9.38 -18.43
CA ALA A 309 -32.21 10.56 -19.06
C ALA A 309 -31.71 10.83 -20.50
N LEU A 310 -30.76 10.04 -21.00
CA LEU A 310 -30.20 10.08 -22.36
C LEU A 310 -30.77 8.98 -23.23
#